data_AF-A0A847XCB8-F1
#
_entry.id   AF-A0A847XCB8-F1
#
_cell.length_a   1.000
_cell.length_b   1.000
_cell.length_c   1.000
_cell.angle_alpha   90.00
_cell.angle_beta   90.00
_cell.angle_gamma   90.00
#
_symmetry.space_group_name_H-M   'P 1'
#
loop_
_entity.id
_entity.type
_entity.pdbx_description
1 polymer ?
#
loop_
_entity_poly.entity_id
_entity_poly.type
_entity_poly.pdbx_seq_one_letter_code
_entity_poly.pdbx_strand_id
1 'polypeptide(L)' 'MKHKYQIVSASIEHKINTDLYKDKLPTEDELIVEYGVSRNTIRKAIQILVQKGIIIPIQGSG' A
#
# COMPACT_ATOMS: atom_id res chain seq x y z
N MET A 1 19.11 4.55 6.64
CA MET A 1 18.22 3.52 7.25
C MET A 1 16.90 3.55 6.50
N LYS A 2 16.40 2.43 5.95
CA LYS A 2 15.12 2.40 5.22
C LYS A 2 13.97 2.49 6.22
N HIS A 3 13.01 3.37 5.98
CA HIS A 3 11.83 3.47 6.84
C HIS A 3 10.83 2.33 6.54
N LYS A 4 10.05 1.89 7.54
CA LYS A 4 9.05 0.82 7.36
C LYS A 4 8.08 1.07 6.22
N TYR A 5 7.62 2.32 6.05
CA TYR A 5 6.69 2.67 4.97
C TYR A 5 7.29 2.48 3.57
N GLN A 6 8.62 2.62 3.41
CA GLN A 6 9.31 2.40 2.12
C GLN A 6 9.38 0.91 1.77
N ILE A 7 9.49 0.06 2.79
CA ILE A 7 9.47 -1.41 2.61
C ILE A 7 8.07 -1.84 2.20
N VAL A 8 7.04 -1.34 2.90
CA VAL A 8 5.64 -1.62 2.57
C VAL A 8 5.29 -1.14 1.16
N SER A 9 5.66 0.10 0.79
CA SER A 9 5.36 0.62 -0.55
C SER A 9 6.02 -0.21 -1.64
N ALA A 10 7.29 -0.59 -1.47
CA ALA A 10 7.99 -1.43 -2.45
C ALA A 10 7.39 -2.84 -2.55
N SER A 11 6.91 -3.40 -1.43
CA SER A 11 6.25 -4.70 -1.43
C SER A 11 4.89 -4.67 -2.13
N ILE A 12 4.08 -3.64 -1.88
CA ILE A 12 2.79 -3.45 -2.57
C ILE A 12 3.03 -3.22 -4.07
N GLU A 13 3.99 -2.37 -4.44
CA GLU A 13 4.38 -2.12 -5.83
C GLU A 13 4.81 -3.43 -6.53
N HIS A 14 5.60 -4.26 -5.85
CA HIS A 14 5.97 -5.57 -6.37
C HIS A 14 4.75 -6.49 -6.57
N LYS A 15 3.81 -6.52 -5.62
CA LYS A 15 2.57 -7.32 -5.71
C LYS A 15 1.62 -6.86 -6.81
N ILE A 16 1.58 -5.56 -7.10
CA ILE A 16 0.86 -5.03 -8.27
C ILE A 16 1.54 -5.52 -9.55
N ASN A 17 2.87 -5.39 -9.64
CA ASN A 17 3.63 -5.80 -10.82
C ASN A 17 3.63 -7.31 -11.07
N THR A 18 3.43 -8.14 -10.03
CA THR A 18 3.28 -9.59 -10.15
C THR A 18 1.83 -10.04 -10.28
N ASP A 19 0.91 -9.11 -10.60
CA ASP A 19 -0.50 -9.41 -10.84
C ASP A 19 -1.22 -10.01 -9.61
N LEU A 20 -0.68 -9.83 -8.41
CA LEU A 20 -1.26 -10.28 -7.15
C LEU A 20 -2.37 -9.33 -6.67
N TYR A 21 -2.19 -8.03 -6.91
CA TYR A 21 -3.20 -7.00 -6.71
C TYR A 21 -3.59 -6.40 -8.07
N LYS A 22 -4.64 -6.92 -8.69
CA LYS A 22 -5.09 -6.51 -10.03
C LYS A 22 -6.06 -5.34 -10.02
N ASP A 23 -7.23 -5.54 -9.44
CA ASP A 23 -8.32 -4.57 -9.55
C ASP A 23 -8.40 -3.66 -8.32
N LYS A 24 -8.02 -4.18 -7.15
CA LYS A 24 -8.13 -3.46 -5.89
C LYS A 24 -7.02 -3.88 -4.95
N LEU A 25 -6.50 -2.91 -4.21
CA LEU A 25 -5.68 -3.18 -3.05
C LEU A 25 -6.54 -3.71 -1.89
N PRO A 26 -5.94 -4.52 -0.99
CA PRO A 26 -6.53 -4.76 0.32
C PRO A 26 -6.77 -3.43 1.05
N THR A 27 -7.72 -3.43 1.97
CA THR A 27 -8.04 -2.28 2.82
C THR A 27 -6.86 -1.88 3.71
N GLU A 28 -6.86 -0.65 4.24
CA GLU A 28 -5.81 -0.21 5.17
C GLU A 28 -5.67 -1.17 6.36
N ASP A 29 -6.80 -1.66 6.91
CA ASP A 29 -6.79 -2.56 8.06
C ASP A 29 -6.25 -3.97 7.71
N GLU A 30 -6.55 -4.50 6.53
CA GLU A 30 -5.95 -5.76 6.04
C GLU A 30 -4.44 -5.61 5.86
N LEU A 31 -3.97 -4.50 5.29
CA LEU A 31 -2.55 -4.21 5.13
C LEU A 31 -1.85 -4.01 6.49
N ILE A 32 -2.53 -3.43 7.49
CA ILE A 32 -2.00 -3.33 8.85
C ILE A 32 -1.73 -4.72 9.43
N VAL A 33 -2.68 -5.64 9.27
CA VAL A 33 -2.55 -7.03 9.75
C VAL A 33 -1.47 -7.78 8.96
N GLU A 34 -1.47 -7.66 7.64
CA GLU A 34 -0.53 -8.35 6.75
C GLU A 34 0.92 -7.95 7.00
N TYR A 35 1.19 -6.65 7.15
CA TYR A 35 2.55 -6.14 7.32
C TYR A 35 2.94 -5.95 8.79
N GLY A 36 2.01 -6.07 9.73
CA GLY A 36 2.27 -5.88 11.17
C GLY A 36 2.79 -4.49 11.50
N VAL A 37 2.30 -3.45 10.81
CA VAL A 37 2.75 -2.06 10.99
C VAL A 37 1.60 -1.14 11.38
N SER A 38 1.94 0.04 11.90
CA SER A 38 0.91 1.03 12.26
C SER A 38 0.14 1.55 11.05
N ARG A 39 -1.11 1.97 11.28
CA ARG A 39 -1.95 2.66 10.28
C ARG A 39 -1.22 3.81 9.58
N ASN A 40 -0.49 4.63 10.33
CA ASN A 40 0.29 5.75 9.76
C ASN A 40 1.36 5.28 8.77
N THR A 41 1.94 4.10 8.99
CA THR A 41 2.93 3.50 8.09
C THR A 41 2.26 3.06 6.80
N ILE A 42 1.11 2.39 6.88
CA ILE A 42 0.31 1.99 5.70
C ILE A 42 -0.13 3.23 4.92
N ARG A 43 -0.73 4.22 5.58
CA ARG A 43 -1.16 5.48 4.92
C ARG A 43 -0.03 6.17 4.19
N LYS A 44 1.16 6.24 4.81
CA LYS A 44 2.34 6.85 4.18
C LYS A 44 2.85 6.03 3.00
N ALA A 45 2.81 4.70 3.08
CA ALA A 45 3.17 3.83 1.96
C ALA A 45 2.20 3.99 0.78
N ILE A 46 0.89 4.01 1.05
CA ILE A 46 -0.17 4.24 0.05
C ILE A 46 0.01 5.63 -0.58
N GLN A 47 0.22 6.68 0.21
CA GLN A 47 0.45 8.04 -0.30
C GLN A 47 1.63 8.11 -1.28
N ILE A 48 2.71 7.37 -1.02
CA ILE A 48 3.85 7.31 -1.94
C ILE A 48 3.47 6.63 -3.25
N LEU A 49 2.70 5.53 -3.20
CA LEU A 49 2.23 4.85 -4.41
C LEU A 49 1.29 5.73 -5.22
N VAL A 50 0.42 6.50 -4.55
CA VAL A 50 -0.43 7.51 -5.18
C VAL A 50 0.40 8.61 -5.83
N GLN A 51 1.41 9.15 -5.12
CA GLN A 51 2.30 10.19 -5.66
C GLN A 51 3.11 9.70 -6.86
N LYS A 52 3.47 8.41 -6.89
CA LYS A 52 4.12 7.76 -8.03
C LYS A 52 3.17 7.48 -9.20
N GLY A 53 1.86 7.66 -9.03
CA GLY A 53 0.85 7.33 -10.04
C GLY A 53 0.62 5.82 -10.24
N ILE A 54 1.06 4.98 -9.29
CA ILE A 54 0.88 3.51 -9.37
C ILE A 54 -0.54 3.11 -9.00
N ILE A 55 -1.15 3.84 -8.06
CA ILE A 55 -2.53 3.60 -7.61
C ILE A 55 -3.30 4.92 -7.54
N ILE A 56 -4.62 4.83 -7.62
CA ILE A 56 -5.53 5.96 -7.42
C ILE A 56 -6.41 5.70 -6.19
N PRO A 57 -6.54 6.67 -5.27
CA PRO A 57 -7.47 6.52 -4.16
C PRO A 57 -8.90 6.72 -4.66
N ILE A 58 -9.77 5.74 -4.42
CA ILE A 58 -11.21 5.84 -4.71
C ILE A 58 -11.95 6.01 -3.38
N GLN A 59 -12.44 7.21 -3.11
CA GLN A 59 -13.19 7.50 -1.88
C GLN A 59 -14.48 6.65 -1.82
N GLY A 60 -14.74 6.02 -0.67
CA GLY A 60 -15.94 5.20 -0.45
C GLY A 60 -15.84 3.76 -0.95
N SER A 61 -14.67 3.32 -1.39
CA SER A 61 -14.46 1.92 -1.81
C SER A 61 -14.10 0.97 -0.65
N GLY A 62 -14.00 1.48 0.58
CA GLY A 62 -13.63 0.73 1.80
C GLY A 62 -12.64 1.50 2.64
#